data_AF-A0AAU9XPT1-F1
#
_entry.id   AF-A0AAU9XPT1-F1
#
_cell.length_a   1.000
_cell.length_b   1.000
_cell.length_c   1.000
_cell.angle_alpha   90.00
_cell.angle_beta   90.00
_cell.angle_gamma   90.00
#
_symmetry.space_group_name_H-M   'P 1'
#
loop_
_entity.id
_entity.type
_entity.pdbx_description
1 polymer ?
#
loop_
_entity_poly.entity_id
_entity_poly.type
_entity_poly.pdbx_seq_one_letter_code
_entity_poly.pdbx_strand_id
1 'polypeptide(L)'
;MQNSMNAKRIDTIKDQKWQGKLIQTRWIDRDLVDCFSCLYRWQLAPTNTIAGLFELYQQLVPTKLYNQNKTRTDTTSDAMCRMCHESPESVAHVIAGCSALAQTKYVARHNGALKILFFELLDDLDLIESVPPWYSPTTPKPEYHNTKASAFWDVPVFAENTEVRANRIDVRIVEKETETVKIIEMSCPWIEKKKQEAEESRKDHQICTLKMGTQTTAQGLHHQAI
;
A
#
# COMPACT_ATOMS: atom_id res chain seq x y z
N MET A 1 38.96 3.93 8.21
CA MET A 1 38.50 4.93 7.22
C MET A 1 37.05 4.73 6.78
N GLN A 2 36.61 3.51 6.41
CA GLN A 2 35.21 3.22 5.99
C GLN A 2 34.12 3.75 6.96
N ASN A 3 34.30 3.54 8.27
CA ASN A 3 33.32 3.99 9.28
C ASN A 3 33.27 5.51 9.47
N SER A 4 34.39 6.21 9.26
CA SER A 4 34.47 7.68 9.32
C SER A 4 33.88 8.34 8.08
N MET A 5 34.06 7.74 6.89
CA MET A 5 33.40 8.18 5.66
C MET A 5 31.89 7.99 5.72
N ASN A 6 31.42 6.90 6.33
CA ASN A 6 29.99 6.66 6.55
C ASN A 6 29.37 7.68 7.51
N ALA A 7 30.05 8.03 8.62
CA ALA A 7 29.57 9.03 9.58
C ALA A 7 29.45 10.45 8.95
N LYS A 8 30.48 10.91 8.24
CA LYS A 8 30.42 12.21 7.54
C LYS A 8 29.31 12.26 6.48
N ARG A 9 29.08 11.14 5.79
CA ARG A 9 28.02 11.03 4.78
C ARG A 9 26.63 11.03 5.42
N ILE A 10 26.49 10.41 6.59
CA ILE A 10 25.26 10.48 7.40
C ILE A 10 24.94 11.92 7.78
N ASP A 11 25.91 12.67 8.30
CA ASP A 11 25.67 14.05 8.73
C ASP A 11 25.33 14.95 7.54
N THR A 12 26.00 14.77 6.41
CA THR A 12 25.66 15.47 5.15
C THR A 12 24.21 15.17 4.70
N ILE A 13 23.75 13.93 4.85
CA ILE A 13 22.36 13.55 4.55
C ILE A 13 21.41 14.19 5.57
N LYS A 14 21.78 14.26 6.85
CA LYS A 14 20.96 14.89 7.88
C LYS A 14 20.71 16.37 7.60
N ASP A 15 21.73 17.06 7.08
CA ASP A 15 21.65 18.49 6.75
C ASP A 15 20.81 18.77 5.50
N GLN A 16 20.49 17.75 4.69
CA GLN A 16 19.60 17.92 3.53
C GLN A 16 18.13 18.05 3.98
N LYS A 17 17.61 19.27 3.90
CA LYS A 17 16.23 19.62 4.34
C LYS A 17 15.10 18.88 3.60
N TRP A 18 15.36 18.32 2.43
CA TRP A 18 14.34 17.65 1.61
C TRP A 18 14.58 16.13 1.47
N GLN A 19 15.59 15.69 0.71
CA GLN A 19 15.89 14.25 0.57
C GLN A 19 16.40 13.63 1.88
N GLY A 20 17.10 14.40 2.71
CA GLY A 20 17.70 13.93 3.95
C GLY A 20 16.69 13.41 4.96
N LYS A 21 15.57 14.13 5.15
CA LYS A 21 14.49 13.70 6.06
C LYS A 21 13.93 12.33 5.66
N LEU A 22 13.65 12.13 4.37
CA LEU A 22 13.14 10.87 3.85
C LEU A 22 14.13 9.72 4.06
N ILE A 23 15.40 9.93 3.72
CA ILE A 23 16.45 8.91 3.85
C ILE A 23 16.61 8.52 5.32
N GLN A 24 16.56 9.49 6.25
CA GLN A 24 16.61 9.22 7.69
C GLN A 24 15.43 8.35 8.15
N THR A 25 14.20 8.73 7.82
CA THR A 25 13.00 7.96 8.20
C THR A 25 13.09 6.51 7.72
N ARG A 26 13.66 6.28 6.52
CA ARG A 26 13.83 4.93 5.97
C ARG A 26 14.93 4.13 6.64
N TRP A 27 16.04 4.77 7.00
CA TRP A 27 17.16 4.07 7.60
C TRP A 27 16.79 3.46 8.96
N ILE A 28 15.88 4.10 9.68
CA ILE A 28 15.37 3.62 10.97
C ILE A 28 14.17 2.68 10.83
N ASP A 29 13.58 2.58 9.63
CA ASP A 29 12.41 1.76 9.35
C ASP A 29 12.83 0.31 9.06
N ARG A 30 12.81 -0.53 10.09
CA ARG A 30 13.16 -1.96 9.99
C ARG A 30 12.13 -2.77 9.20
N ASP A 31 10.90 -2.28 9.06
CA ASP A 31 9.84 -2.97 8.32
C ASP A 31 10.01 -2.77 6.80
N LEU A 32 10.83 -1.80 6.38
CA LEU A 32 11.06 -1.47 4.97
C LEU A 32 12.18 -2.28 4.29
N VAL A 33 13.02 -2.96 5.07
CA VAL A 33 14.23 -3.66 4.55
C VAL A 33 13.86 -4.81 3.61
N ASP A 34 12.74 -5.49 3.86
CA ASP A 34 12.26 -6.61 3.03
C ASP A 34 11.35 -6.15 1.87
N CYS A 35 10.98 -4.87 1.80
CA CYS A 35 10.02 -4.33 0.83
C CYS A 35 10.44 -4.47 -0.64
N PHE A 36 11.75 -4.52 -0.92
CA PHE A 36 12.27 -4.71 -2.28
C PHE A 36 12.56 -6.17 -2.65
N SER A 37 12.33 -7.11 -1.74
CA SER A 37 12.50 -8.53 -2.03
C SER A 37 11.61 -8.99 -3.19
N CYS A 38 10.44 -8.36 -3.35
CA CYS A 38 9.52 -8.59 -4.47
C CYS A 38 10.14 -8.30 -5.84
N LEU A 39 11.14 -7.40 -5.94
CA LEU A 39 11.86 -7.12 -7.19
C LEU A 39 12.63 -8.34 -7.69
N TYR A 40 13.10 -9.23 -6.80
CA TYR A 40 13.74 -10.48 -7.21
C TYR A 40 12.76 -11.46 -7.85
N ARG A 41 11.46 -11.38 -7.51
CA ARG A 41 10.39 -12.16 -8.16
C ARG A 41 9.96 -11.53 -9.50
N TRP A 42 10.31 -10.28 -9.76
CA TRP A 42 9.96 -9.54 -10.97
C TRP A 42 11.03 -9.63 -12.06
N GLN A 43 11.60 -10.81 -12.30
CA GLN A 43 12.69 -10.99 -13.28
C GLN A 43 12.30 -10.57 -14.72
N LEU A 44 11.00 -10.53 -15.01
CA LEU A 44 10.44 -10.13 -16.31
C LEU A 44 9.96 -8.67 -16.33
N ALA A 45 10.13 -7.90 -15.25
CA ALA A 45 9.70 -6.50 -15.24
C ALA A 45 10.56 -5.67 -16.21
N PRO A 46 9.94 -4.84 -17.06
CA PRO A 46 10.67 -3.92 -17.92
C PRO A 46 11.60 -3.00 -17.11
N THR A 47 12.79 -2.72 -17.64
CA THR A 47 13.80 -1.89 -16.97
C THR A 47 13.27 -0.50 -16.60
N ASN A 48 12.43 0.09 -17.45
CA ASN A 48 11.79 1.39 -17.18
C ASN A 48 10.83 1.35 -15.98
N THR A 49 10.18 0.21 -15.71
CA THR A 49 9.34 0.03 -14.51
C THR A 49 10.20 0.05 -13.25
N ILE A 50 11.31 -0.69 -13.26
CA ILE A 50 12.26 -0.75 -12.14
C ILE A 50 12.86 0.64 -11.90
N ALA A 51 13.31 1.30 -12.98
CA ALA A 51 13.84 2.67 -12.92
C ALA A 51 12.80 3.65 -12.33
N GLY A 52 11.56 3.62 -12.83
CA GLY A 52 10.47 4.46 -12.33
C GLY A 52 10.17 4.24 -10.84
N LEU A 53 10.21 2.99 -10.37
CA LEU A 53 10.08 2.69 -8.94
C LEU A 53 11.21 3.34 -8.13
N PHE A 54 12.46 3.24 -8.59
CA PHE A 54 13.59 3.87 -7.92
C PHE A 54 13.51 5.40 -7.97
N GLU A 55 13.02 6.00 -9.04
CA GLU A 55 12.80 7.43 -9.15
C GLU A 55 11.73 7.91 -8.16
N LEU A 56 10.59 7.22 -8.08
CA LEU A 56 9.55 7.50 -7.09
C LEU A 56 10.10 7.35 -5.67
N TYR A 57 10.78 6.23 -5.43
CA TYR A 57 11.38 5.95 -4.13
C TYR A 57 12.39 7.03 -3.74
N GLN A 58 13.31 7.43 -4.62
CA GLN A 58 14.34 8.42 -4.31
C GLN A 58 13.84 9.88 -4.44
N GLN A 59 12.55 10.08 -4.71
CA GLN A 59 11.95 11.39 -5.02
C GLN A 59 12.65 12.13 -6.17
N LEU A 60 13.03 11.40 -7.22
CA LEU A 60 13.72 11.94 -8.40
C LEU A 60 12.77 12.29 -9.55
N VAL A 61 11.46 12.11 -9.34
CA VAL A 61 10.42 12.46 -10.30
C VAL A 61 10.38 14.00 -10.46
N PRO A 62 10.16 14.53 -11.69
CA PRO A 62 10.13 15.96 -12.00
C PRO A 62 8.89 16.67 -11.40
N THR A 63 8.92 16.79 -10.08
CA THR A 63 8.03 17.62 -9.27
C THR A 63 8.62 19.02 -9.12
N LYS A 64 7.81 20.03 -8.83
CA LYS A 64 8.35 21.38 -8.56
C LYS A 64 9.37 21.39 -7.43
N LEU A 65 9.13 20.62 -6.35
CA LEU A 65 10.07 20.55 -5.24
C LEU A 65 11.40 19.88 -5.64
N TYR A 66 11.37 18.87 -6.51
CA TYR A 66 12.58 18.28 -7.10
C TYR A 66 13.34 19.30 -7.96
N ASN A 67 12.64 20.01 -8.85
CA ASN A 67 13.26 20.96 -9.76
C ASN A 67 13.91 22.15 -9.04
N GLN A 68 13.29 22.62 -7.95
CA GLN A 68 13.81 23.70 -7.12
C GLN A 68 15.03 23.26 -6.30
N ASN A 69 14.94 22.10 -5.62
CA ASN A 69 15.96 21.70 -4.65
C ASN A 69 17.12 20.91 -5.26
N LYS A 70 16.87 20.07 -6.28
CA LYS A 70 17.89 19.18 -6.86
C LYS A 70 18.55 19.78 -8.09
N THR A 71 17.78 20.05 -9.13
CA THR A 71 18.31 20.52 -10.42
C THR A 71 18.54 22.02 -10.43
N ARG A 72 17.84 22.78 -9.55
CA ARG A 72 17.85 24.25 -9.50
C ARG A 72 17.50 24.90 -10.84
N THR A 73 16.74 24.17 -11.66
CA THR A 73 16.29 24.63 -12.98
C THR A 73 15.06 25.50 -12.88
N ASP A 74 14.31 25.38 -11.79
CA ASP A 74 13.17 26.25 -11.49
C ASP A 74 13.63 27.39 -10.57
N THR A 75 13.66 28.60 -11.12
CA THR A 75 14.00 29.83 -10.39
C THR A 75 12.76 30.50 -9.79
N THR A 76 11.56 29.96 -10.03
CA THR A 76 10.34 30.45 -9.40
C THR A 76 10.26 29.95 -7.97
N SER A 77 9.87 30.81 -7.04
CA SER A 77 9.63 30.44 -5.64
C SER A 77 8.34 29.62 -5.45
N ASP A 78 7.56 29.40 -6.52
CA ASP A 78 6.30 28.69 -6.46
C ASP A 78 6.49 27.16 -6.49
N ALA A 79 6.57 26.58 -5.30
CA ALA A 79 6.61 25.14 -5.11
C ALA A 79 5.22 24.47 -5.17
N MET A 80 4.12 25.21 -5.34
CA MET A 80 2.77 24.68 -5.11
C MET A 80 2.34 23.67 -6.17
N CYS A 81 1.65 22.62 -5.72
CA CYS A 81 1.12 21.54 -6.56
C CYS A 81 0.35 22.09 -7.75
N ARG A 82 0.71 21.62 -8.95
CA ARG A 82 0.06 21.99 -10.22
C ARG A 82 -1.42 21.57 -10.31
N MET A 83 -1.85 20.64 -9.45
CA MET A 83 -3.20 20.06 -9.49
C MET A 83 -4.12 20.69 -8.46
N CYS A 84 -3.72 20.70 -7.17
CA CYS A 84 -4.59 21.21 -6.10
C CYS A 84 -4.22 22.61 -5.61
N HIS A 85 -3.00 23.10 -5.87
CA HIS A 85 -2.52 24.39 -5.37
C HIS A 85 -2.53 24.59 -3.84
N GLU A 86 -2.70 23.52 -3.05
CA GLU A 86 -2.85 23.58 -1.59
C GLU A 86 -1.56 23.25 -0.81
N SER A 87 -0.59 22.59 -1.44
CA SER A 87 0.65 22.16 -0.78
C SER A 87 1.82 22.10 -1.75
N PRO A 88 3.08 22.12 -1.24
CA PRO A 88 4.25 21.94 -2.09
C PRO A 88 4.21 20.62 -2.86
N GLU A 89 4.55 20.69 -4.15
CA GLU A 89 4.54 19.55 -5.05
C GLU A 89 5.74 18.64 -4.80
N SER A 90 5.55 17.65 -3.93
CA SER A 90 6.49 16.57 -3.68
C SER A 90 5.92 15.25 -4.18
N VAL A 91 6.77 14.23 -4.32
CA VAL A 91 6.32 12.86 -4.63
C VAL A 91 5.34 12.35 -3.57
N ALA A 92 5.62 12.62 -2.29
CA ALA A 92 4.73 12.26 -1.18
C ALA A 92 3.33 12.88 -1.35
N HIS A 93 3.30 14.18 -1.68
CA HIS A 93 2.04 14.88 -1.90
C HIS A 93 1.30 14.33 -3.13
N VAL A 94 1.96 14.18 -4.28
CA VAL A 94 1.32 13.66 -5.50
C VAL A 94 0.76 12.25 -5.31
N ILE A 95 1.47 11.38 -4.59
CA ILE A 95 1.05 9.98 -4.38
C ILE A 95 0.00 9.84 -3.29
N ALA A 96 0.05 10.61 -2.20
CA ALA A 96 -0.77 10.33 -1.02
C ALA A 96 -1.46 11.55 -0.41
N GLY A 97 -1.11 12.78 -0.80
CA GLY A 97 -1.60 14.01 -0.15
C GLY A 97 -2.40 14.95 -1.04
N CYS A 98 -2.44 14.74 -2.36
CA CYS A 98 -3.09 15.66 -3.28
C CYS A 98 -4.60 15.38 -3.34
N SER A 99 -5.39 16.30 -2.79
CA SER A 99 -6.86 16.27 -2.78
C SER A 99 -7.46 16.06 -4.17
N ALA A 100 -6.92 16.76 -5.17
CA ALA A 100 -7.33 16.63 -6.58
C ALA A 100 -7.07 15.24 -7.19
N LEU A 101 -6.09 14.48 -6.67
CA LEU A 101 -5.76 13.13 -7.15
C LEU A 101 -6.31 12.03 -6.24
N ALA A 102 -6.68 12.35 -5.00
CA ALA A 102 -7.14 11.39 -4.02
C ALA A 102 -8.38 10.63 -4.50
N GLN A 103 -9.39 11.32 -5.04
CA GLN A 103 -10.66 10.68 -5.38
C GLN A 103 -10.56 9.58 -6.45
N THR A 104 -9.68 9.75 -7.46
CA THR A 104 -9.64 8.84 -8.61
C THR A 104 -8.36 8.01 -8.68
N LYS A 105 -7.20 8.64 -8.46
CA LYS A 105 -5.90 7.96 -8.59
C LYS A 105 -5.56 7.15 -7.36
N TYR A 106 -6.06 7.51 -6.17
CA TYR A 106 -5.86 6.70 -4.97
C TYR A 106 -6.56 5.35 -5.08
N VAL A 107 -7.86 5.34 -5.41
CA VAL A 107 -8.63 4.10 -5.58
C VAL A 107 -8.00 3.20 -6.64
N ALA A 108 -7.52 3.77 -7.75
CA ALA A 108 -6.82 2.99 -8.77
C ALA A 108 -5.52 2.35 -8.26
N ARG A 109 -4.70 3.07 -7.47
CA ARG A 109 -3.47 2.51 -6.86
C ARG A 109 -3.80 1.43 -5.84
N HIS A 110 -4.76 1.73 -4.98
CA HIS A 110 -5.28 0.86 -3.94
C HIS A 110 -5.75 -0.48 -4.54
N ASN A 111 -6.67 -0.44 -5.50
CA ASN A 111 -7.19 -1.64 -6.16
C ASN A 111 -6.11 -2.35 -6.97
N GLY A 112 -5.20 -1.62 -7.61
CA GLY A 112 -4.08 -2.19 -8.34
C GLY A 112 -3.14 -3.01 -7.45
N ALA A 113 -2.81 -2.50 -6.27
CA ALA A 113 -1.96 -3.21 -5.29
C ALA A 113 -2.70 -4.39 -4.67
N LEU A 114 -3.92 -4.18 -4.17
CA LEU A 114 -4.73 -5.21 -3.53
C LEU A 114 -5.04 -6.38 -4.47
N LYS A 115 -5.28 -6.10 -5.76
CA LYS A 115 -5.55 -7.12 -6.77
C LYS A 115 -4.44 -8.16 -6.87
N ILE A 116 -3.17 -7.75 -6.76
CA ILE A 116 -2.03 -8.66 -6.86
C ILE A 116 -2.08 -9.67 -5.71
N LEU A 117 -2.27 -9.18 -4.47
CA LEU A 117 -2.40 -10.03 -3.29
C LEU A 117 -3.65 -10.92 -3.37
N PHE A 118 -4.76 -10.36 -3.85
CA PHE A 118 -6.01 -11.10 -3.97
C PHE A 118 -5.89 -12.29 -4.92
N PHE A 119 -5.23 -12.13 -6.07
CA PHE A 119 -5.05 -13.26 -7.00
C PHE A 119 -4.13 -14.35 -6.44
N GLU A 120 -3.08 -14.00 -5.69
CA GLU A 120 -2.25 -15.01 -5.01
C GLU A 120 -3.06 -15.76 -3.95
N LEU A 121 -3.92 -15.07 -3.18
CA LEU A 121 -4.81 -15.70 -2.19
C LEU A 121 -5.86 -16.61 -2.83
N LEU A 122 -6.38 -16.26 -4.01
CA LEU A 122 -7.30 -17.12 -4.75
C LEU A 122 -6.62 -18.41 -5.22
N ASP A 123 -5.35 -18.35 -5.60
CA ASP A 123 -4.55 -19.51 -6.00
C ASP A 123 -4.30 -20.44 -4.81
N ASP A 124 -3.88 -19.88 -3.67
CA ASP A 124 -3.69 -20.62 -2.40
C ASP A 124 -4.95 -21.37 -1.94
N LEU A 125 -6.14 -20.88 -2.32
CA LEU A 125 -7.44 -21.45 -1.96
C LEU A 125 -8.06 -22.35 -3.03
N ASP A 126 -7.32 -22.67 -4.11
CA ASP A 126 -7.81 -23.43 -5.26
C ASP A 126 -9.07 -22.80 -5.90
N LEU A 127 -9.19 -21.46 -5.92
CA LEU A 127 -10.33 -20.73 -6.47
C LEU A 127 -10.13 -20.28 -7.93
N ILE A 128 -8.90 -20.35 -8.42
CA ILE A 128 -8.51 -20.06 -9.81
C ILE A 128 -7.50 -21.10 -10.29
N GLU A 129 -7.32 -21.22 -11.61
CA GLU A 129 -6.37 -22.19 -12.20
C GLU A 129 -4.93 -21.67 -12.25
N SER A 130 -4.75 -20.35 -12.31
CA SER A 130 -3.45 -19.70 -12.32
C SER A 130 -3.53 -18.22 -11.97
N VAL A 131 -2.49 -17.72 -11.32
CA VAL A 131 -2.32 -16.28 -11.04
C VAL A 131 -2.01 -15.52 -12.33
N PRO A 132 -2.82 -14.51 -12.73
CA PRO A 132 -2.48 -13.66 -13.86
C PRO A 132 -1.22 -12.83 -13.53
N PRO A 133 -0.37 -12.50 -14.52
CA PRO A 133 0.77 -11.62 -14.29
C PRO A 133 0.36 -10.31 -13.62
N TRP A 134 1.19 -9.78 -12.71
CA TRP A 134 0.87 -8.59 -11.91
C TRP A 134 0.52 -7.35 -12.76
N TYR A 135 1.06 -7.25 -13.97
CA TYR A 135 0.80 -6.17 -14.93
C TYR A 135 -0.42 -6.41 -15.83
N SER A 136 -1.11 -7.55 -15.69
CA SER A 136 -2.29 -7.87 -16.48
C SER A 136 -3.41 -6.84 -16.27
N PRO A 137 -4.19 -6.46 -17.29
CA PRO A 137 -5.36 -5.60 -17.10
C PRO A 137 -6.55 -6.31 -16.43
N THR A 138 -6.48 -7.64 -16.20
CA THR A 138 -7.59 -8.44 -15.64
C THR A 138 -8.11 -7.86 -14.32
N THR A 139 -9.41 -7.60 -14.23
CA THR A 139 -10.07 -7.19 -12.97
C THR A 139 -10.61 -8.41 -12.23
N PRO A 140 -10.50 -8.47 -10.89
CA PRO A 140 -11.15 -9.51 -10.09
C PRO A 140 -12.66 -9.52 -10.33
N LYS A 141 -13.25 -10.72 -10.33
CA LYS A 141 -14.70 -10.88 -10.30
C LYS A 141 -15.21 -10.53 -8.89
N PRO A 142 -16.48 -10.10 -8.74
CA PRO A 142 -17.04 -9.82 -7.42
C PRO A 142 -17.02 -11.04 -6.48
N GLU A 143 -17.10 -12.25 -7.01
CA GLU A 143 -17.18 -13.48 -6.22
C GLU A 143 -16.45 -14.65 -6.87
N TYR A 144 -15.85 -15.48 -6.02
CA TYR A 144 -15.25 -16.77 -6.33
C TYR A 144 -15.70 -17.78 -5.28
N HIS A 145 -16.01 -19.01 -5.67
CA HIS A 145 -16.40 -20.04 -4.72
C HIS A 145 -15.99 -21.44 -5.18
N ASN A 146 -15.65 -22.29 -4.21
CA ASN A 146 -15.53 -23.73 -4.38
C ASN A 146 -16.12 -24.43 -3.15
N THR A 147 -15.82 -25.72 -2.96
CA THR A 147 -16.30 -26.49 -1.80
C THR A 147 -15.65 -26.07 -0.49
N LYS A 148 -14.44 -25.50 -0.51
CA LYS A 148 -13.64 -25.16 0.68
C LYS A 148 -13.78 -23.70 1.11
N ALA A 149 -13.93 -22.78 0.17
CA ALA A 149 -13.89 -21.34 0.44
C ALA A 149 -14.78 -20.52 -0.50
N SER A 150 -15.01 -19.27 -0.12
CA SER A 150 -15.64 -18.24 -0.94
C SER A 150 -14.94 -16.91 -0.74
N ALA A 151 -14.56 -16.24 -1.81
CA ALA A 151 -13.83 -14.98 -1.78
C ALA A 151 -14.63 -13.90 -2.52
N PHE A 152 -14.69 -12.72 -1.92
CA PHE A 152 -15.47 -11.59 -2.40
C PHE A 152 -14.57 -10.37 -2.56
N TRP A 153 -14.71 -9.70 -3.70
CA TRP A 153 -13.98 -8.48 -4.04
C TRP A 153 -14.94 -7.29 -4.07
N ASP A 154 -14.74 -6.30 -3.20
CA ASP A 154 -15.46 -5.02 -3.21
C ASP A 154 -17.00 -5.19 -3.12
N VAL A 155 -17.43 -6.21 -2.36
CA VAL A 155 -18.84 -6.61 -2.17
C VAL A 155 -19.35 -6.12 -0.81
N PRO A 156 -20.43 -5.32 -0.77
CA PRO A 156 -20.99 -4.82 0.48
C PRO A 156 -21.55 -5.94 1.37
N VAL A 157 -21.42 -5.77 2.68
CA VAL A 157 -22.01 -6.62 3.72
C VAL A 157 -23.18 -5.90 4.36
N PHE A 158 -24.35 -6.53 4.36
CA PHE A 158 -25.53 -6.01 5.04
C PHE A 158 -25.77 -6.82 6.31
N ALA A 159 -25.87 -6.13 7.45
CA ALA A 159 -26.35 -6.72 8.70
C ALA A 159 -27.85 -6.44 8.83
N GLU A 160 -28.63 -7.43 9.25
CA GLU A 160 -30.10 -7.33 9.28
C GLU A 160 -30.61 -6.21 10.18
N ASN A 161 -29.93 -5.91 11.29
CA ASN A 161 -30.43 -5.00 12.34
C ASN A 161 -29.46 -3.88 12.75
N THR A 162 -28.35 -3.69 12.03
CA THR A 162 -27.34 -2.66 12.37
C THR A 162 -26.92 -1.91 11.12
N GLU A 163 -27.00 -0.58 11.16
CA GLU A 163 -26.43 0.27 10.12
C GLU A 163 -24.90 0.16 10.16
N VAL A 164 -24.31 -0.44 9.12
CA VAL A 164 -22.86 -0.50 8.95
C VAL A 164 -22.45 0.66 8.05
N ARG A 165 -21.91 1.74 8.64
CA ARG A 165 -21.47 2.93 7.88
C ARG A 165 -20.37 2.64 6.85
N ALA A 166 -19.49 1.70 7.16
CA ALA A 166 -18.45 1.18 6.27
C ALA A 166 -18.80 -0.25 5.84
N ASN A 167 -19.87 -0.40 5.05
CA ASN A 167 -20.37 -1.72 4.68
C ASN A 167 -19.62 -2.37 3.50
N ARG A 168 -18.77 -1.61 2.81
CA ARG A 168 -18.03 -2.09 1.64
C ARG A 168 -16.62 -2.46 2.06
N ILE A 169 -16.42 -3.77 2.17
CA ILE A 169 -15.14 -4.36 2.52
C ILE A 169 -14.37 -4.60 1.23
N ASP A 170 -13.10 -4.26 1.24
CA ASP A 170 -12.18 -4.42 0.11
C ASP A 170 -12.12 -5.87 -0.37
N VAL A 171 -11.76 -6.79 0.54
CA VAL A 171 -11.76 -8.23 0.30
C VAL A 171 -12.28 -8.99 1.52
N ARG A 172 -13.16 -9.96 1.26
CA ARG A 172 -13.65 -10.91 2.27
C ARG A 172 -13.43 -12.34 1.81
N ILE A 173 -12.83 -13.18 2.65
CA ILE A 173 -12.64 -14.61 2.42
C ILE A 173 -13.39 -15.38 3.51
N VAL A 174 -14.21 -16.33 3.10
CA VAL A 174 -14.95 -17.24 3.97
C VAL A 174 -14.42 -18.64 3.75
N GLU A 175 -13.71 -19.19 4.72
CA GLU A 175 -13.29 -20.60 4.71
C GLU A 175 -14.35 -21.45 5.39
N LYS A 176 -14.89 -22.42 4.65
CA LYS A 176 -16.03 -23.23 5.06
C LYS A 176 -15.64 -24.32 6.06
N GLU A 177 -14.45 -24.91 5.89
CA GLU A 177 -13.97 -25.98 6.78
C GLU A 177 -13.63 -25.46 8.19
N THR A 178 -13.02 -24.28 8.26
CA THR A 178 -12.61 -23.66 9.53
C THR A 178 -13.69 -22.74 10.10
N GLU A 179 -14.77 -22.50 9.36
CA GLU A 179 -15.81 -21.50 9.66
C GLU A 179 -15.22 -20.11 9.96
N THR A 180 -14.11 -19.77 9.30
CA THR A 180 -13.43 -18.48 9.50
C THR A 180 -13.78 -17.48 8.41
N VAL A 181 -13.89 -16.21 8.82
CA VAL A 181 -14.01 -15.09 7.90
C VAL A 181 -12.78 -14.21 8.06
N LYS A 182 -12.02 -14.06 6.99
CA LYS A 182 -10.88 -13.15 6.89
C LYS A 182 -11.31 -11.92 6.11
N ILE A 183 -10.94 -10.75 6.64
CA ILE A 183 -11.20 -9.47 6.01
C ILE A 183 -9.86 -8.80 5.75
N ILE A 184 -9.69 -8.30 4.54
CA ILE A 184 -8.48 -7.64 4.08
C ILE A 184 -8.89 -6.27 3.61
N GLU A 185 -8.38 -5.27 4.30
CA GLU A 185 -8.53 -3.85 4.00
C GLU A 185 -7.16 -3.32 3.59
N MET A 186 -7.11 -2.66 2.43
CA MET A 186 -5.88 -2.11 1.90
C MET A 186 -5.86 -0.60 2.09
N SER A 187 -4.66 -0.08 2.30
CA SER A 187 -4.40 1.35 2.26
C SER A 187 -3.08 1.57 1.55
N CYS A 188 -2.91 2.75 0.96
CA CYS A 188 -1.66 3.16 0.33
C CYS A 188 -1.07 4.40 1.02
N PRO A 189 -0.67 4.32 2.31
CA PRO A 189 -0.17 5.47 3.05
C PRO A 189 1.17 5.93 2.52
N TRP A 190 1.48 7.22 2.72
CA TRP A 190 2.88 7.63 2.72
C TRP A 190 3.61 7.08 3.95
N ILE A 191 4.93 6.82 3.83
CA ILE A 191 5.73 6.17 4.88
C ILE A 191 5.56 6.77 6.28
N GLU A 192 5.42 8.10 6.36
CA GLU A 192 5.25 8.82 7.64
C GLU A 192 3.87 8.58 8.28
N LYS A 193 2.84 8.26 7.49
CA LYS A 193 1.44 8.09 7.94
C LYS A 193 1.01 6.64 8.10
N LYS A 194 1.84 5.67 7.69
CA LYS A 194 1.52 4.23 7.71
C LYS A 194 0.92 3.73 9.03
N LYS A 195 1.54 4.08 10.16
CA LYS A 195 1.08 3.63 11.49
C LYS A 195 -0.27 4.19 11.87
N GLN A 196 -0.48 5.47 11.61
CA GLN A 196 -1.75 6.15 11.90
C GLN A 196 -2.88 5.57 11.05
N GLU A 197 -2.66 5.42 9.73
CA GLU A 197 -3.67 4.87 8.82
C GLU A 197 -4.00 3.41 9.18
N ALA A 198 -3.00 2.59 9.55
CA ALA A 198 -3.24 1.22 10.01
C ALA A 198 -4.06 1.14 11.32
N GLU A 199 -3.86 2.08 12.25
CA GLU A 199 -4.66 2.15 13.48
C GLU A 199 -6.09 2.64 13.24
N GLU A 200 -6.28 3.60 12.33
CA GLU A 200 -7.59 4.10 11.91
C GLU A 200 -8.40 3.00 11.21
N SER A 201 -7.81 2.30 10.22
CA SER A 201 -8.46 1.19 9.53
C SER A 201 -8.89 0.07 10.49
N ARG A 202 -8.11 -0.22 11.54
CA ARG A 202 -8.48 -1.22 12.57
C ARG A 202 -9.63 -0.77 13.46
N LYS A 203 -9.82 0.54 13.67
CA LYS A 203 -10.91 1.11 14.48
C LYS A 203 -12.21 1.18 13.68
N ASP A 204 -12.14 1.65 12.44
CA ASP A 204 -13.30 1.72 11.54
C ASP A 204 -13.85 0.34 11.26
N HIS A 205 -12.93 -0.62 11.11
CA HIS A 205 -13.24 -2.02 10.96
C HIS A 205 -13.06 -2.78 12.28
N GLN A 206 -13.67 -2.28 13.36
CA GLN A 206 -14.02 -3.11 14.53
C GLN A 206 -15.05 -4.18 14.09
N ILE A 207 -14.68 -4.99 13.08
CA ILE A 207 -15.55 -5.88 12.34
C ILE A 207 -15.68 -7.15 13.15
N CYS A 208 -16.86 -7.25 13.76
CA CYS A 208 -17.74 -8.39 13.65
C CYS A 208 -17.02 -9.71 13.33
N THR A 209 -16.40 -10.31 14.34
CA THR A 209 -16.40 -11.76 14.44
C THR A 209 -17.86 -12.17 14.61
N LEU A 210 -18.60 -12.30 13.51
CA LEU A 210 -19.85 -13.06 13.50
C LEU A 210 -19.43 -14.51 13.73
N LYS A 211 -19.37 -14.90 15.01
CA LYS A 211 -19.45 -16.29 15.40
C LYS A 211 -20.78 -16.80 14.85
N MET A 212 -20.78 -17.45 13.70
CA MET A 212 -21.77 -18.50 13.48
C MET A 212 -21.47 -19.55 14.56
N GLY A 213 -22.49 -19.84 15.37
CA GLY A 213 -22.31 -20.29 16.75
C GLY A 213 -21.38 -21.49 16.91
N THR A 214 -20.29 -21.32 17.64
CA THR A 214 -19.98 -21.99 18.92
C THR A 214 -18.59 -21.54 19.42
N GLN A 215 -18.25 -21.93 20.65
CA GLN A 215 -17.26 -21.34 21.55
C GLN A 215 -15.80 -21.38 21.03
N THR A 216 -15.10 -20.23 21.06
CA THR A 216 -13.80 -20.04 21.77
C THR A 216 -12.62 -20.80 21.12
N THR A 217 -11.56 -20.16 20.62
CA THR A 217 -10.44 -19.66 21.45
C THR A 217 -9.59 -18.69 20.62
N ALA A 218 -9.16 -17.59 21.24
CA ALA A 218 -8.16 -16.70 20.67
C ALA A 218 -6.79 -17.40 20.70
N GLN A 219 -6.18 -17.60 19.53
CA GLN A 219 -4.74 -17.76 19.42
C GLN A 219 -4.24 -16.82 18.34
N GLY A 220 -3.45 -15.84 18.78
CA GLY A 220 -2.75 -14.92 17.91
C GLY A 220 -1.77 -15.68 17.04
N LEU A 221 -1.99 -15.63 15.73
CA LEU A 221 -0.97 -15.95 14.75
C LEU A 221 -0.36 -14.64 14.29
N HIS A 222 0.77 -14.29 14.91
CA HIS A 222 1.80 -13.53 14.23
C HIS A 222 2.23 -14.36 13.01
N HIS A 223 1.72 -14.02 11.83
CA HIS A 223 2.39 -14.34 10.59
C HIS A 223 2.99 -13.04 10.08
N GLN A 224 4.31 -12.93 10.26
CA GLN A 224 5.14 -12.07 9.43
C GLN A 224 5.01 -12.58 8.00
N ALA A 225 4.35 -11.78 7.15
CA ALA A 225 4.40 -11.95 5.71
C ALA A 225 5.06 -10.69 5.15
N ILE A 226 6.34 -10.87 4.79
CA ILE A 226 7.17 -10.22 3.76
C ILE A 226 6.80 -8.78 3.37
#